data_AF-A0AAV5LVL0-F1
#
_entry.id   AF-A0AAV5LVL0-F1
#
_cell.length_a   1.000
_cell.length_b   1.000
_cell.length_c   1.000
_cell.angle_alpha   90.00
_cell.angle_beta   90.00
_cell.angle_gamma   90.00
#
_symmetry.space_group_name_H-M   'P 1'
#
loop_
_entity.id
_entity.type
_entity.pdbx_description
1 polymer ?
#
loop_
_entity_poly.entity_id
_entity_poly.type
_entity_poly.pdbx_seq_one_letter_code
_entity_poly.pdbx_strand_id
1 'polypeptide(L)'
;MDSITSLILSHNPLGGSIPNSLGKLGQLQVLEMENDGLSGAIPAELGNANELTTILLARNKLSGAIPGNLLNLTGLTQFDVSNNNLSGMIPPHTAIIPASAFKNNSGLCGAPLPPCKHA
;
A
#
# COMPACT_ATOMS: atom_id res chain seq x y z
N MET A 1 -8.60 -25.18 -8.80
CA MET A 1 -7.56 -24.18 -9.15
C MET A 1 -7.21 -23.51 -7.85
N ASP A 2 -6.00 -23.74 -7.38
CA ASP A 2 -5.55 -23.16 -6.11
C ASP A 2 -5.43 -21.65 -6.31
N SER A 3 -6.18 -20.90 -5.51
CA SER A 3 -6.08 -19.44 -5.52
C SER A 3 -4.99 -19.04 -4.56
N ILE A 4 -4.19 -18.04 -4.96
CA ILE A 4 -3.19 -17.46 -4.07
C ILE A 4 -3.92 -16.66 -2.99
N THR A 5 -3.73 -17.05 -1.73
CA THR A 5 -4.25 -16.35 -0.55
C THR A 5 -3.20 -15.47 0.10
N SER A 6 -1.93 -15.85 0.02
CA SER A 6 -0.83 -15.10 0.59
C SER A 6 0.32 -14.98 -0.41
N LEU A 7 0.76 -13.76 -0.66
CA LEU A 7 1.95 -13.45 -1.45
C LEU A 7 2.95 -12.74 -0.53
N ILE A 8 3.94 -13.48 -0.04
CA ILE A 8 4.98 -12.99 0.86
C ILE A 8 6.31 -13.07 0.12
N LEU A 9 6.86 -11.91 -0.25
CA LEU A 9 8.05 -11.77 -1.08
C LEU A 9 9.11 -10.84 -0.47
N SER A 10 8.87 -10.33 0.75
CA SER A 10 9.75 -9.39 1.43
C SER A 10 11.21 -9.83 1.47
N HIS A 11 12.13 -8.86 1.44
CA HIS A 11 13.58 -9.02 1.49
C HIS A 11 14.21 -9.69 0.26
N ASN A 12 13.67 -9.40 -0.93
CA ASN A 12 14.20 -9.86 -2.21
C ASN A 12 14.54 -8.71 -3.15
N PRO A 13 15.57 -8.81 -4.01
CA PRO A 13 15.91 -7.74 -4.95
C PRO A 13 14.97 -7.74 -6.18
N LEU A 14 13.66 -7.60 -5.98
CA LEU A 14 12.67 -7.69 -7.06
C LEU A 14 12.74 -6.51 -8.02
N GLY A 15 12.81 -5.29 -7.49
CA GLY A 15 12.76 -4.07 -8.28
C GLY A 15 11.50 -3.95 -9.15
N GLY A 16 11.53 -3.06 -10.15
CA GLY A 16 10.39 -2.85 -11.05
C GLY A 16 9.17 -2.24 -10.36
N SER A 17 7.98 -2.47 -10.92
CA SER A 17 6.71 -1.96 -10.39
C SER A 17 5.80 -3.09 -9.93
N ILE A 18 4.93 -2.80 -8.96
CA ILE A 18 3.84 -3.71 -8.58
C ILE A 18 2.90 -3.86 -9.79
N PRO A 19 2.67 -5.08 -10.30
CA PRO A 19 1.82 -5.28 -11.46
C PRO A 19 0.35 -5.16 -11.11
N ASN A 20 -0.44 -4.50 -11.97
CA ASN A 20 -1.89 -4.34 -11.76
C ASN A 20 -2.66 -5.67 -11.77
N SER A 21 -2.08 -6.73 -12.33
CA SER A 21 -2.66 -8.06 -12.36
C SER A 21 -2.88 -8.66 -10.97
N LEU A 22 -2.17 -8.18 -9.92
CA LEU A 22 -2.42 -8.60 -8.55
C LEU A 22 -3.85 -8.27 -8.08
N GLY A 23 -4.46 -7.22 -8.64
CA GLY A 23 -5.87 -6.89 -8.39
C GLY A 23 -6.87 -7.94 -8.87
N LYS A 24 -6.44 -8.91 -9.69
CA LYS A 24 -7.29 -10.02 -10.17
C LYS A 24 -7.31 -11.20 -9.19
N LEU A 25 -6.46 -11.20 -8.17
CA LEU A 25 -6.36 -12.25 -7.17
C LEU A 25 -7.45 -12.06 -6.12
N GLY A 26 -8.70 -12.42 -6.46
CA GLY A 26 -9.86 -12.16 -5.61
C GLY A 26 -9.88 -12.89 -4.27
N GLN A 27 -9.00 -13.87 -4.04
CA GLN A 27 -8.83 -14.55 -2.75
C GLN A 27 -7.57 -14.12 -1.99
N LEU A 28 -6.83 -13.12 -2.50
CA LEU A 28 -5.61 -12.64 -1.86
C LEU A 28 -5.97 -11.90 -0.57
N GLN A 29 -5.41 -12.39 0.54
CA GLN A 29 -5.59 -11.85 1.89
C GLN A 29 -4.34 -11.13 2.38
N VAL A 30 -3.16 -11.63 2.01
CA VAL A 30 -1.87 -11.11 2.46
C VAL A 30 -1.01 -10.74 1.27
N LEU A 31 -0.59 -9.47 1.23
CA LEU A 31 0.41 -8.95 0.30
C LEU A 31 1.57 -8.33 1.10
N GLU A 32 2.71 -9.01 1.12
CA GLU A 32 3.93 -8.54 1.78
C GLU A 32 5.07 -8.48 0.76
N MET A 33 5.56 -7.27 0.51
CA MET A 33 6.66 -7.01 -0.42
C MET A 33 7.56 -5.91 0.16
N GLU A 34 7.96 -6.07 1.41
CA GLU A 34 8.78 -5.08 2.12
C GLU A 34 10.25 -5.21 1.73
N ASN A 35 10.94 -4.07 1.62
CA ASN A 35 12.39 -4.06 1.36
C ASN A 35 12.78 -4.79 0.05
N ASP A 36 12.01 -4.56 -1.01
CA ASP A 36 12.17 -5.26 -2.29
C ASP A 36 12.71 -4.37 -3.44
N GLY A 37 12.97 -3.10 -3.15
CA GLY A 37 13.43 -2.12 -4.13
C GLY A 37 12.38 -1.76 -5.19
N LEU A 38 11.09 -2.05 -4.94
CA LEU A 38 9.97 -1.73 -5.82
C LEU A 38 9.87 -0.22 -6.05
N SER A 39 9.34 0.18 -7.21
CA SER A 39 9.25 1.57 -7.64
C SER A 39 7.95 1.81 -8.43
N GLY A 40 7.68 3.07 -8.78
CA GLY A 40 6.43 3.44 -9.44
C GLY A 40 5.26 3.51 -8.45
N ALA A 41 4.05 3.60 -8.99
CA ALA A 41 2.84 3.80 -8.18
C ALA A 41 2.31 2.49 -7.59
N ILE A 42 1.58 2.61 -6.48
CA ILE A 42 0.72 1.53 -5.97
C ILE A 42 -0.48 1.41 -6.92
N PRO A 43 -0.71 0.25 -7.58
CA PRO A 43 -1.82 0.09 -8.52
C PRO A 43 -3.17 0.21 -7.80
N ALA A 44 -4.08 1.02 -8.35
CA ALA A 44 -5.43 1.14 -7.82
C ALA A 44 -6.21 -0.18 -7.93
N GLU A 45 -5.84 -1.05 -8.86
CA GLU A 45 -6.43 -2.37 -9.05
C GLU A 45 -6.26 -3.28 -7.83
N LEU A 46 -5.29 -3.03 -6.94
CA LEU A 46 -5.20 -3.77 -5.67
C LEU A 46 -6.46 -3.63 -4.82
N GLY A 47 -7.19 -2.52 -4.94
CA GLY A 47 -8.48 -2.36 -4.26
C GLY A 47 -9.61 -3.24 -4.80
N ASN A 48 -9.38 -4.04 -5.86
CA ASN A 48 -10.33 -5.06 -6.33
C ASN A 48 -10.16 -6.41 -5.60
N ALA A 49 -9.03 -6.62 -4.91
CA ALA A 49 -8.80 -7.80 -4.09
C ALA A 49 -9.47 -7.60 -2.72
N ASN A 50 -10.80 -7.73 -2.69
CA ASN A 50 -11.66 -7.38 -1.55
C ASN A 50 -11.38 -8.20 -0.27
N GLU A 51 -10.71 -9.34 -0.40
CA GLU A 51 -10.33 -10.21 0.71
C GLU A 51 -9.02 -9.77 1.40
N LEU A 52 -8.34 -8.73 0.90
CA LEU A 52 -7.09 -8.24 1.48
C LEU A 52 -7.29 -7.75 2.92
N THR A 53 -6.55 -8.37 3.83
CA THR A 53 -6.49 -7.99 5.24
C THR A 53 -5.16 -7.36 5.63
N THR A 54 -4.10 -7.68 4.88
CA THR A 54 -2.73 -7.26 5.17
C THR A 54 -2.04 -6.75 3.90
N ILE A 55 -1.55 -5.52 3.96
CA ILE A 55 -0.74 -4.88 2.90
C ILE A 55 0.51 -4.28 3.53
N LEU A 56 1.66 -4.92 3.34
CA LEU A 56 2.96 -4.44 3.83
C LEU A 56 3.89 -4.16 2.64
N LEU A 57 4.11 -2.88 2.36
CA LEU A 57 4.90 -2.37 1.23
C LEU A 57 6.02 -1.42 1.68
N ALA A 58 6.36 -1.44 2.97
CA ALA A 58 7.35 -0.56 3.55
C ALA A 58 8.74 -0.77 2.97
N ARG A 59 9.59 0.26 3.08
CA ARG A 59 11.01 0.22 2.68
C ARG A 59 11.21 -0.08 1.18
N ASN A 60 10.40 0.53 0.33
CA ASN A 60 10.56 0.49 -1.12
C ASN A 60 10.87 1.90 -1.66
N LYS A 61 10.77 2.07 -2.97
CA LYS A 61 10.90 3.35 -3.69
C LYS A 61 9.59 3.71 -4.40
N LEU A 62 8.45 3.26 -3.85
CA LEU A 62 7.11 3.52 -4.40
C LEU A 62 6.82 5.03 -4.37
N SER A 63 6.11 5.53 -5.37
CA SER A 63 5.87 6.97 -5.56
C SER A 63 4.42 7.26 -5.98
N GLY A 64 4.06 8.54 -6.04
CA GLY A 64 2.68 8.97 -6.33
C GLY A 64 1.75 8.86 -5.12
N ALA A 65 0.45 8.97 -5.38
CA ALA A 65 -0.58 8.96 -4.34
C ALA A 65 -0.98 7.54 -3.91
N ILE A 66 -1.46 7.42 -2.68
CA ILE A 66 -2.09 6.19 -2.19
C ILE A 66 -3.48 6.09 -2.83
N PRO A 67 -3.83 4.98 -3.51
CA PRO A 67 -5.18 4.79 -4.05
C PRO A 67 -6.22 4.74 -2.93
N GLY A 68 -7.26 5.59 -3.00
CA GLY A 68 -8.27 5.69 -1.94
C GLY A 68 -9.11 4.44 -1.73
N ASN A 69 -9.31 3.64 -2.77
CA ASN A 69 -10.01 2.35 -2.65
C ASN A 69 -9.22 1.32 -1.84
N LEU A 70 -7.88 1.43 -1.77
CA LEU A 70 -7.04 0.52 -1.01
C LEU A 70 -7.26 0.66 0.50
N LEU A 71 -7.38 1.90 0.99
CA LEU A 71 -7.60 2.19 2.41
C LEU A 71 -9.06 1.96 2.85
N ASN A 72 -9.97 1.78 1.89
CA ASN A 72 -11.40 1.54 2.11
C ASN A 72 -11.79 0.05 1.98
N LEU A 73 -10.82 -0.85 1.85
CA LEU A 73 -11.03 -2.28 1.93
C LEU A 73 -11.59 -2.64 3.31
N THR A 74 -12.77 -3.26 3.35
CA THR A 74 -13.50 -3.52 4.60
C THR A 74 -12.79 -4.50 5.52
N GLY A 75 -11.96 -5.39 4.97
CA GLY A 75 -11.19 -6.39 5.72
C GLY A 75 -9.79 -5.91 6.13
N LEU A 76 -9.35 -4.72 5.74
CA LEU A 76 -7.98 -4.27 5.96
C LEU A 76 -7.72 -4.03 7.46
N THR A 77 -6.78 -4.80 8.02
CA THR A 77 -6.40 -4.72 9.44
C THR A 77 -4.94 -4.35 9.64
N GLN A 78 -4.08 -4.63 8.65
CA GLN A 78 -2.66 -4.31 8.68
C GLN A 78 -2.27 -3.57 7.40
N PHE A 79 -1.66 -2.40 7.58
CA PHE A 79 -1.23 -1.56 6.48
C PHE A 79 0.07 -0.86 6.86
N ASP A 80 1.10 -0.97 6.00
CA ASP A 80 2.34 -0.21 6.14
C ASP A 80 2.90 0.14 4.75
N VAL A 81 3.07 1.44 4.49
CA VAL A 81 3.73 1.99 3.29
C VAL A 81 4.87 2.93 3.68
N SER A 82 5.33 2.85 4.92
CA SER A 82 6.38 3.71 5.46
C SER A 82 7.69 3.53 4.71
N ASN A 83 8.55 4.55 4.73
CA ASN A 83 9.86 4.50 4.07
C ASN A 83 9.72 4.27 2.55
N ASN A 84 8.97 5.15 1.88
CA ASN A 84 8.80 5.19 0.43
C ASN A 84 8.92 6.65 -0.06
N ASN A 85 8.62 6.88 -1.34
CA ASN A 85 8.60 8.19 -1.99
C ASN A 85 7.16 8.64 -2.31
N LEU A 86 6.17 8.20 -1.54
CA LEU A 86 4.76 8.53 -1.75
C LEU A 86 4.48 10.02 -1.47
N SER A 87 3.46 10.54 -2.13
CA SER A 87 3.09 11.96 -2.06
C SER A 87 1.59 12.20 -2.17
N GLY A 88 1.17 13.40 -1.78
CA GLY A 88 -0.22 13.83 -1.82
C GLY A 88 -0.97 13.57 -0.52
N MET A 89 -2.26 13.89 -0.55
CA MET A 89 -3.15 13.74 0.59
C MET A 89 -3.44 12.25 0.83
N ILE A 90 -3.34 11.79 2.08
CA ILE A 90 -3.83 10.47 2.48
C ILE A 90 -5.36 10.46 2.28
N PRO A 91 -5.90 9.56 1.43
CA PRO A 91 -7.33 9.48 1.20
C PRO A 91 -8.10 9.26 2.50
N PRO A 92 -9.29 9.85 2.68
CA PRO A 92 -10.14 9.53 3.82
C PRO A 92 -10.41 8.03 3.89
N HIS A 93 -10.24 7.46 5.07
CA HIS A 93 -10.44 6.04 5.33
C HIS A 93 -11.08 5.83 6.70
N THR A 94 -11.82 4.73 6.85
CA THR A 94 -12.47 4.35 8.11
C THR A 94 -11.59 3.47 8.99
N ALA A 95 -10.61 2.77 8.39
CA ALA A 95 -9.67 1.93 9.12
C ALA A 95 -8.78 2.77 10.05
N ILE A 96 -8.54 2.25 11.26
CA ILE A 96 -7.62 2.86 12.22
C ILE A 96 -6.20 2.45 11.84
N ILE A 97 -5.57 3.24 10.98
CA ILE A 97 -4.19 3.03 10.53
C ILE A 97 -3.29 4.00 11.29
N PRO A 98 -2.28 3.53 12.05
CA PRO A 98 -1.42 4.40 12.83
C PRO A 98 -0.56 5.28 11.92
N ALA A 99 -0.22 6.49 12.39
CA ALA A 99 0.67 7.41 11.66
C ALA A 99 2.02 6.79 11.27
N SER A 100 2.50 5.78 12.02
CA SER A 100 3.72 5.03 11.71
C SER A 100 3.69 4.37 10.34
N ALA A 101 2.53 3.87 9.90
CA ALA A 101 2.35 3.22 8.60
C ALA A 101 2.63 4.14 7.40
N PHE A 102 2.64 5.45 7.61
CA PHE A 102 2.86 6.45 6.57
C PHE A 102 4.18 7.21 6.74
N LYS A 103 4.92 6.98 7.83
CA LYS A 103 6.15 7.71 8.15
C LYS A 103 7.19 7.57 7.05
N ASN A 104 8.11 8.52 6.99
CA ASN A 104 9.22 8.54 6.03
C ASN A 104 8.75 8.53 4.55
N ASN A 105 7.60 9.14 4.29
CA ASN A 105 7.15 9.59 2.96
C ASN A 105 7.02 11.11 3.01
N SER A 106 8.03 11.85 2.56
CA SER A 106 8.11 13.31 2.75
C SER A 106 7.02 14.10 2.01
N GLY A 107 6.40 13.50 0.99
CA GLY A 107 5.33 14.12 0.23
C GLY A 107 3.93 13.84 0.76
N LEU A 108 3.76 12.93 1.73
CA LEU A 108 2.44 12.60 2.27
C LEU A 108 1.98 13.62 3.31
N CYS A 109 0.68 13.88 3.33
CA CYS A 109 0.04 14.80 4.27
C CYS A 109 -1.45 14.45 4.47
N GLY A 110 -2.08 15.07 5.46
CA GLY A 110 -3.46 14.74 5.86
C GLY A 110 -3.50 13.62 6.91
N ALA A 111 -4.61 13.52 7.65
CA ALA A 111 -4.73 12.58 8.76
C ALA A 111 -4.39 11.13 8.32
N PRO A 112 -3.61 10.37 9.10
CA PRO A 112 -3.13 10.65 10.46
C PRO A 112 -1.83 11.49 10.54
N LEU A 113 -1.29 11.97 9.42
CA LEU A 113 -0.15 12.87 9.37
C LEU A 113 -0.57 14.35 9.52
N PRO A 114 0.39 15.29 9.69
CA PRO A 114 0.08 16.71 9.65
C PRO A 114 -0.67 17.12 8.36
N PRO A 115 -1.52 18.16 8.43
CA PRO A 115 -2.29 18.61 7.28
C PRO A 115 -1.40 19.05 6.12
N CYS A 116 -1.93 18.92 4.91
CA CYS A 116 -1.25 19.39 3.71
C CYS A 116 -1.04 20.91 3.78
N LYS A 117 0.20 21.36 3.59
CA LYS A 117 0.48 22.77 3.40
C LYS A 117 -0.03 23.14 2.01
N HIS A 118 -1.04 23.98 1.92
CA HIS A 118 -1.42 24.59 0.65
C HIS A 118 -0.20 25.41 0.16
N ALA A 119 0.30 25.09 -1.03
CA ALA A 119 1.23 25.94 -1.76
C ALA A 119 0.42 26.94 -2.59
#